data_AF-A0A838MHZ5-F1
#
_entry.id   AF-A0A838MHZ5-F1
#
_cell.length_a   1.000
_cell.length_b   1.000
_cell.length_c   1.000
_cell.angle_alpha   90.00
_cell.angle_beta   90.00
_cell.angle_gamma   90.00
#
_symmetry.space_group_name_H-M   'P 1'
#
loop_
_entity.id
_entity.type
_entity.pdbx_description
1 polymer ?
#
loop_
_entity_poly.entity_id
_entity_poly.type
_entity_poly.pdbx_seq_one_letter_code
_entity_poly.pdbx_strand_id
1 'polypeptide(L)'
;MTKTIKNISNDVKSNLEPKELVEKAKKQLADLTGFSSPAGIGFKKEGEEWVVKVEIVEKKSIPDGMDVLGIYNIRLDAKGNLLGYERKEMRKRVDTGISSEE
;
A
#
# COMPACT_ATOMS: atom_id res chain seq x y z
N MET A 1 -16.41 -46.81 -17.61
CA MET A 1 -15.85 -45.85 -18.58
C MET A 1 -15.48 -44.59 -17.82
N THR A 2 -14.19 -44.20 -17.91
CA THR A 2 -13.58 -42.85 -17.74
C THR A 2 -13.97 -42.01 -16.51
N LYS A 3 -13.16 -41.97 -15.43
CA LYS A 3 -12.05 -41.03 -15.15
C LYS A 3 -12.38 -39.54 -15.39
N THR A 4 -12.44 -38.76 -14.30
CA THR A 4 -11.88 -37.39 -14.19
C THR A 4 -11.50 -37.17 -12.72
N ILE A 5 -10.35 -37.68 -12.28
CA ILE A 5 -9.09 -36.94 -12.05
C ILE A 5 -9.21 -35.77 -11.06
N LYS A 6 -8.80 -36.10 -9.83
CA LYS A 6 -8.21 -35.31 -8.75
C LYS A 6 -7.45 -34.07 -9.27
N ASN A 7 -7.73 -32.88 -8.75
CA ASN A 7 -6.86 -31.71 -8.87
C ASN A 7 -6.27 -31.44 -7.46
N ILE A 8 -5.37 -32.29 -6.93
CA ILE A 8 -3.91 -32.18 -7.01
C ILE A 8 -3.42 -30.73 -6.88
N SER A 9 -3.06 -30.39 -5.63
CA SER A 9 -1.95 -29.51 -5.24
C SER A 9 -2.01 -28.03 -5.66
N ASN A 10 -2.47 -27.16 -4.76
CA ASN A 10 -2.02 -25.76 -4.74
C ASN A 10 -1.11 -25.54 -3.52
N ASP A 11 0.00 -26.28 -3.49
CA ASP A 11 1.18 -26.00 -2.64
C ASP A 11 2.28 -25.34 -3.50
N VAL A 12 1.88 -24.28 -4.21
CA VAL A 12 2.79 -23.37 -4.93
C VAL A 12 2.50 -21.99 -4.38
N LYS A 13 3.39 -21.48 -3.52
CA LYS A 13 3.38 -20.14 -2.88
C LYS A 13 2.28 -19.20 -3.42
N SER A 14 1.11 -19.20 -2.78
CA SER A 14 -0.02 -18.37 -3.22
C SER A 14 0.31 -16.88 -3.06
N ASN A 15 0.46 -16.19 -4.18
CA ASN A 15 0.57 -14.73 -4.19
C ASN A 15 -0.81 -14.13 -3.90
N LEU A 16 -0.84 -13.07 -3.11
CA LEU A 16 -2.08 -12.34 -2.85
C LEU A 16 -2.52 -11.51 -4.06
N GLU A 17 -3.82 -11.29 -4.18
CA GLU A 17 -4.38 -10.40 -5.19
C GLU A 17 -4.00 -8.94 -4.89
N PRO A 18 -3.88 -8.06 -5.91
CA PRO A 18 -3.53 -6.65 -5.72
C PRO A 18 -4.36 -5.92 -4.66
N LYS A 19 -5.67 -6.19 -4.61
CA LYS A 19 -6.57 -5.62 -3.61
C LYS A 19 -6.16 -6.00 -2.18
N GLU A 20 -5.79 -7.26 -1.96
CA GLU A 20 -5.39 -7.74 -0.65
C GLU A 20 -4.04 -7.16 -0.22
N LEU A 21 -3.11 -6.99 -1.17
CA LEU A 21 -1.82 -6.34 -0.92
C LEU A 21 -2.00 -4.87 -0.52
N VAL A 22 -2.86 -4.13 -1.22
CA VAL A 22 -3.15 -2.72 -0.87
C VAL A 22 -3.80 -2.61 0.51
N GLU A 23 -4.78 -3.46 0.83
CA GLU A 23 -5.42 -3.44 2.14
C GLU A 23 -4.46 -3.85 3.27
N LYS A 24 -3.58 -4.85 3.04
CA LYS A 24 -2.53 -5.20 4.00
C LYS A 24 -1.54 -4.06 4.22
N ALA A 25 -1.06 -3.40 3.15
CA ALA A 25 -0.15 -2.27 3.26
C ALA A 25 -0.76 -1.13 4.09
N LYS A 26 -2.01 -0.75 3.80
CA LYS A 26 -2.75 0.27 4.54
C LYS A 26 -2.84 -0.08 6.03
N LYS A 27 -3.27 -1.31 6.34
CA LYS A 27 -3.41 -1.77 7.72
C LYS A 27 -2.07 -1.78 8.46
N GLN A 28 -1.06 -2.42 7.89
CA GLN A 28 0.27 -2.52 8.50
C GLN A 28 0.91 -1.14 8.71
N LEU A 29 0.74 -0.21 7.77
CA LEU A 29 1.24 1.16 7.93
C LEU A 29 0.51 1.90 9.06
N ALA A 30 -0.81 1.77 9.15
CA ALA A 30 -1.58 2.34 10.26
C ALA A 30 -1.14 1.76 11.61
N ASP A 31 -0.95 0.45 11.69
CA ASP A 31 -0.50 -0.25 12.90
C ASP A 31 0.89 0.23 13.37
N LEU A 32 1.79 0.55 12.42
CA LEU A 32 3.16 1.00 12.74
C LEU A 32 3.28 2.49 13.06
N THR A 33 2.48 3.33 12.40
CA THR A 33 2.59 4.80 12.51
C THR A 33 1.60 5.39 13.51
N GLY A 34 0.54 4.66 13.84
CA GLY A 34 -0.57 5.15 14.66
C GLY A 34 -1.50 6.12 13.92
N PHE A 35 -1.25 6.41 12.64
CA PHE A 35 -2.13 7.28 11.86
C PHE A 35 -3.40 6.56 11.40
N SER A 36 -4.48 7.33 11.26
CA SER A 36 -5.78 6.81 10.84
C SER A 36 -6.04 7.04 9.35
N SER A 37 -6.88 6.17 8.78
CA SER A 37 -7.45 6.30 7.44
C SER A 37 -6.45 6.46 6.28
N PRO A 38 -5.44 5.58 6.14
CA PRO A 38 -4.60 5.55 4.95
C PRO A 38 -5.40 5.29 3.67
N ALA A 39 -5.09 6.05 2.61
CA ALA A 39 -5.67 5.91 1.29
C ALA A 39 -4.63 5.38 0.30
N GLY A 40 -4.92 4.26 -0.38
CA GLY A 40 -4.07 3.77 -1.46
C GLY A 40 -4.19 4.67 -2.69
N ILE A 41 -3.06 5.20 -3.17
CA ILE A 41 -3.00 6.13 -4.31
C ILE A 41 -2.08 5.64 -5.44
N GLY A 42 -1.41 4.50 -5.26
CA GLY A 42 -0.59 3.88 -6.28
C GLY A 42 -0.21 2.45 -5.93
N PHE A 43 0.03 1.63 -6.95
CA PHE A 43 0.42 0.24 -6.81
C PHE A 43 1.28 -0.17 -7.99
N LYS A 44 2.48 -0.71 -7.73
CA LYS A 44 3.37 -1.25 -8.76
C LYS A 44 4.15 -2.45 -8.25
N LYS A 45 4.64 -3.25 -9.18
CA LYS A 45 5.63 -4.31 -8.90
C LYS A 45 7.02 -3.79 -9.22
N GLU A 46 7.97 -4.03 -8.32
CA GLU A 46 9.39 -3.73 -8.53
C GLU A 46 10.21 -5.00 -8.28
N GLY A 47 10.63 -5.65 -9.37
CA GLY A 47 11.28 -6.97 -9.28
C GLY A 47 10.35 -8.02 -8.68
N GLU A 48 10.72 -8.55 -7.50
CA GLU A 48 9.94 -9.53 -6.75
C GLU A 48 9.05 -8.90 -5.67
N GLU A 49 9.18 -7.60 -5.44
CA GLU A 49 8.45 -6.85 -4.41
C GLU A 49 7.28 -6.07 -4.99
N TRP A 50 6.33 -5.75 -4.12
CA TRP A 50 5.22 -4.84 -4.41
C TRP A 50 5.42 -3.54 -3.67
N VAL A 51 5.25 -2.41 -4.37
CA VAL A 51 5.26 -1.08 -3.79
C VAL A 51 3.85 -0.51 -3.84
N VAL A 52 3.29 -0.27 -2.66
CA VAL A 52 2.01 0.44 -2.50
C VAL A 52 2.33 1.87 -2.10
N LYS A 53 1.82 2.85 -2.85
CA LYS A 53 1.86 4.26 -2.46
C LYS A 53 0.59 4.60 -1.69
N VAL A 54 0.74 5.16 -0.50
CA VAL A 54 -0.36 5.51 0.40
C VAL A 54 -0.25 6.96 0.83
N GLU A 55 -1.38 7.65 0.83
CA GLU A 55 -1.53 8.97 1.42
C GLU A 55 -2.19 8.87 2.80
N ILE A 56 -1.70 9.65 3.75
CA ILE A 56 -2.22 9.72 5.12
C ILE A 56 -2.36 11.18 5.56
N VAL A 57 -3.40 11.48 6.35
CA VAL A 57 -3.46 12.75 7.09
C VAL A 57 -2.65 12.62 8.38
N GLU A 58 -1.46 13.20 8.40
CA GLU A 58 -0.62 13.19 9.60
C GLU A 58 -1.06 14.22 10.64
N LYS A 59 -1.62 15.34 10.18
CA LYS A 59 -2.14 16.39 11.05
C LYS A 59 -3.38 17.03 10.46
N LYS A 60 -4.45 17.05 11.27
CA LYS A 60 -5.69 17.78 10.98
C LYS A 60 -5.54 19.27 11.29
N SER A 61 -6.05 20.12 10.41
CA SER A 61 -6.03 21.59 10.54
C SER A 61 -7.37 22.20 10.15
N ILE A 62 -7.61 23.46 10.55
CA ILE A 62 -8.79 24.24 10.14
C ILE A 62 -8.31 25.47 9.36
N PRO A 63 -8.77 25.69 8.10
CA PRO A 63 -9.70 24.83 7.35
C PRO A 63 -9.04 23.52 6.88
N ASP A 64 -9.85 22.52 6.49
CA ASP A 64 -9.40 21.17 6.06
C ASP A 64 -8.35 21.19 4.93
N GLY A 65 -8.34 22.23 4.10
CA GLY A 65 -7.31 22.45 3.07
C GLY A 65 -5.89 22.61 3.63
N MET A 66 -5.76 22.91 4.93
CA MET A 66 -4.49 23.07 5.65
C MET A 66 -4.04 21.79 6.35
N ASP A 67 -4.77 20.67 6.18
CA ASP A 67 -4.32 19.35 6.62
C ASP A 67 -2.91 19.06 6.09
N VAL A 68 -2.07 18.48 6.93
CA VAL A 68 -0.76 17.98 6.51
C VAL A 68 -0.91 16.53 6.07
N LEU A 69 -0.57 16.27 4.81
CA LEU A 69 -0.59 14.95 4.19
C LEU A 69 0.83 14.40 4.07
N GLY A 70 0.99 13.12 4.40
CA GLY A 70 2.19 12.36 4.16
C GLY A 70 1.97 11.32 3.06
N ILE A 71 2.93 11.20 2.15
CA ILE A 71 2.96 10.17 1.12
C ILE A 71 4.00 9.13 1.51
N TYR A 72 3.57 7.86 1.56
CA TYR A 72 4.39 6.74 1.97
C TYR A 72 4.49 5.71 0.85
N ASN A 73 5.67 5.14 0.67
CA ASN A 73 5.84 3.90 -0.07
C ASN A 73 5.96 2.75 0.94
N ILE A 74 5.14 1.72 0.75
CA ILE A 74 5.16 0.49 1.52
C ILE A 74 5.63 -0.63 0.61
N ARG A 75 6.69 -1.34 1.00
CA ARG A 75 7.21 -2.48 0.26
C ARG A 75 6.74 -3.78 0.89
N LEU A 76 6.15 -4.66 0.07
CA LEU A 76 5.62 -5.95 0.49
C LEU A 76 6.23 -7.08 -0.34
N ASP A 77 6.36 -8.26 0.26
CA ASP A 77 6.56 -9.49 -0.51
C ASP A 77 5.24 -9.96 -1.16
N ALA A 78 5.31 -11.03 -1.96
CA ALA A 78 4.15 -11.54 -2.67
C ALA A 78 3.04 -12.13 -1.77
N LYS A 79 3.32 -12.35 -0.48
CA LYS A 79 2.35 -12.78 0.55
C LYS A 79 1.79 -11.60 1.35
N GLY A 80 2.21 -10.38 1.03
CA GLY A 80 1.84 -9.17 1.74
C GLY A 80 2.51 -9.02 3.09
N ASN A 81 3.68 -9.63 3.30
CA ASN A 81 4.51 -9.35 4.46
C ASN A 81 5.25 -8.03 4.23
N LEU A 82 5.25 -7.17 5.25
CA LEU A 82 5.94 -5.88 5.19
C LEU A 82 7.46 -6.09 5.15
N LEU A 83 8.10 -5.57 4.11
CA LEU A 83 9.54 -5.53 3.96
C LEU A 83 10.12 -4.18 4.43
N GLY A 84 9.34 -3.11 4.32
CA GLY A 84 9.70 -1.79 4.83
C GLY A 84 8.70 -0.72 4.41
N TYR A 85 8.83 0.47 5.00
CA TYR A 85 8.10 1.66 4.55
C TYR A 85 9.00 2.89 4.63
N GLU A 86 8.74 3.87 3.77
CA GLU A 86 9.41 5.16 3.79
C GLU A 86 8.41 6.29 3.52
N ARG A 87 8.57 7.42 4.20
CA ARG A 87 7.86 8.66 3.88
C ARG A 87 8.59 9.34 2.72
N LYS A 88 7.92 9.47 1.57
CA LYS A 88 8.48 10.13 0.37
C LYS A 88 8.29 11.64 0.39
N GLU A 89 7.14 12.10 0.86
CA GLU A 89 6.74 13.50 0.74
C GLU A 89 5.86 13.96 1.91
N MET A 90 5.84 15.28 2.12
CA MET A 90 4.88 15.99 2.94
C MET A 90 4.34 17.19 2.16
N ARG A 91 3.03 17.40 2.20
CA ARG A 91 2.38 18.58 1.58
C ARG A 91 1.14 19.01 2.35
N LYS A 92 0.63 20.22 2.10
CA LYS A 92 -0.73 20.56 2.57
C LYS A 92 -1.75 19.99 1.60
N ARG A 93 -2.96 19.72 2.08
CA ARG A 93 -4.04 19.19 1.24
C ARG A 93 -4.36 20.07 0.03
N VAL A 94 -4.34 21.39 0.22
CA VAL A 94 -4.58 22.38 -0.85
C VAL A 94 -3.47 22.42 -1.91
N ASP A 95 -2.29 21.89 -1.60
CA ASP A 95 -1.19 21.86 -2.54
C ASP A 95 -1.45 20.74 -3.56
N THR A 96 -1.86 21.13 -4.76
CA THR A 96 -2.15 20.22 -5.90
C THR A 96 -0.89 19.88 -6.73
N GLY A 97 0.30 20.23 -6.23
CA GLY A 97 1.56 20.00 -6.93
C GLY A 97 1.81 18.51 -7.14
N ILE A 98 1.87 18.09 -8.41
CA ILE A 98 2.40 16.78 -8.80
C ILE A 98 3.90 16.83 -8.49
N SER A 99 4.34 16.14 -7.44
CA SER A 99 5.76 15.84 -7.31
C SER A 99 6.14 14.93 -8.47
N SER A 100 6.95 15.47 -9.37
CA SER A 100 7.57 14.69 -10.44
C SER A 100 8.40 13.60 -9.77
N GLU A 101 8.04 12.33 -10.00
CA GLU A 101 8.94 11.22 -9.73
C GLU A 101 10.12 11.37 -10.70
N GLU A 102 11.26 11.86 -10.21
CA GLU A 102 12.56 11.63 -10.88
C GLU A 102 13.01 10.18 -10.69
#